data_AF-A0A2T5JSG7-F1
#
_entry.id   AF-A0A2T5JSG7-F1
#
_cell.length_a   1.000
_cell.length_b   1.000
_cell.length_c   1.000
_cell.angle_alpha   90.00
_cell.angle_beta   90.00
_cell.angle_gamma   90.00
#
_symmetry.space_group_name_H-M   'P 1'
#
loop_
_entity.id
_entity.type
_entity.pdbx_description
1 polymer ?
#
loop_
_entity_poly.entity_id
_entity_poly.type
_entity_poly.pdbx_seq_one_letter_code
_entity_poly.pdbx_strand_id
1 'polypeptide(L)' 'MAWELEAPARRVAEILWSEGQQRLPAEIMRMDDGSAALIVDLDGVDYCLLMVRVPRQRPRPASN' A
#
# COMPACT_ATOMS: atom_id res chain seq x y z
N MET A 1 -18.10 -10.23 4.78
CA MET A 1 -18.00 -8.77 4.55
C MET A 1 -16.82 -8.55 3.62
N ALA A 2 -16.95 -7.76 2.55
CA ALA A 2 -15.83 -7.48 1.66
C ALA A 2 -14.77 -6.65 2.40
N TRP A 3 -13.49 -6.96 2.22
CA TRP A 3 -12.40 -6.24 2.87
C TRP A 3 -12.17 -4.91 2.17
N GLU A 4 -12.58 -3.81 2.79
CA GLU A 4 -12.56 -2.48 2.18
C GLU A 4 -11.15 -2.01 1.77
N LEU A 5 -10.10 -2.53 2.41
CA LEU A 5 -8.72 -2.17 2.08
C LEU A 5 -8.10 -3.02 0.96
N GLU A 6 -8.77 -4.07 0.49
CA GLU A 6 -8.20 -4.95 -0.54
C GLU A 6 -7.91 -4.18 -1.85
N ALA A 7 -8.93 -3.49 -2.36
CA ALA A 7 -8.83 -2.73 -3.61
C ALA A 7 -7.80 -1.59 -3.55
N PRO A 8 -7.77 -0.72 -2.52
CA PRO A 8 -6.74 0.31 -2.42
C PRO A 8 -5.33 -0.29 -2.18
N ALA A 9 -5.20 -1.36 -1.41
CA ALA A 9 -3.90 -2.03 -1.22
C ALA A 9 -3.37 -2.58 -2.55
N ARG A 10 -4.22 -3.25 -3.33
CA ARG A 10 -3.88 -3.76 -4.66
C ARG A 10 -3.44 -2.64 -5.60
N ARG A 11 -4.17 -1.52 -5.60
CA ARG A 11 -3.82 -0.35 -6.41
C ARG A 11 -2.47 0.24 -6.04
N VAL A 12 -2.15 0.37 -4.75
CA VAL A 12 -0.83 0.87 -4.30
C VAL A 12 0.28 -0.08 -4.71
N ALA A 13 0.08 -1.39 -4.51
CA ALA A 13 1.02 -2.41 -4.94
C ALA A 13 1.30 -2.35 -6.46
N GLU A 14 0.26 -2.21 -7.29
CA GLU A 14 0.39 -2.09 -8.76
C GLU A 14 1.16 -0.84 -9.19
N ILE A 15 0.96 0.29 -8.51
CA ILE A 15 1.71 1.53 -8.80
C ILE A 15 3.20 1.33 -8.49
N LEU A 16 3.52 0.83 -7.29
CA LEU A 16 4.90 0.63 -6.85
C LEU A 16 5.61 -0.45 -7.66
N TRP A 17 4.87 -1.49 -8.06
CA TRP A 17 5.34 -2.52 -8.98
C TRP A 17 5.83 -1.97 -10.32
N SER A 18 5.16 -0.94 -10.85
CA SER A 18 5.53 -0.35 -12.13
C SER A 18 6.84 0.43 -12.11
N GLU A 19 7.30 0.82 -10.92
CA GLU A 19 8.51 1.62 -10.70
C GLU A 19 9.76 0.78 -10.40
N GLY A 20 9.60 -0.46 -9.92
CA GLY A 20 10.70 -1.33 -9.52
C GLY A 20 11.48 -1.93 -10.71
N GLN A 21 12.81 -1.91 -10.62
CA GLN A 21 13.68 -2.61 -11.59
C GLN A 21 13.63 -4.14 -11.43
N GLN A 22 13.46 -4.65 -10.21
CA GLN A 22 13.20 -6.06 -9.94
C GLN A 22 11.69 -6.27 -9.77
N ARG A 23 11.19 -7.37 -10.34
CA ARG A 23 9.76 -7.67 -10.43
C ARG A 23 9.44 -8.88 -9.57
N LEU A 24 9.54 -8.74 -8.25
CA LEU A 24 9.02 -9.71 -7.26
C LEU A 24 7.57 -9.40 -6.80
N PRO A 25 6.56 -10.21 -7.16
CA PRO A 25 5.15 -9.86 -6.99
C PRO A 25 4.86 -9.33 -5.59
N ALA A 26 4.17 -8.19 -5.52
CA ALA A 26 3.79 -7.60 -4.25
C ALA A 26 2.92 -8.55 -3.43
N GLU A 27 3.19 -8.62 -2.13
CA GLU A 27 2.39 -9.38 -1.18
C GLU A 27 1.48 -8.44 -0.39
N ILE A 28 0.21 -8.82 -0.26
CA ILE A 28 -0.79 -8.03 0.47
C ILE A 28 -1.35 -8.92 1.58
N MET A 29 -1.12 -8.51 2.82
CA MET A 29 -1.57 -9.20 4.01
C MET A 29 -2.68 -8.41 4.68
N ARG A 30 -3.83 -9.05 4.89
CA ARG A 30 -4.87 -8.52 5.77
C ARG A 30 -4.44 -8.71 7.22
N MET A 31 -4.28 -7.61 7.95
CA MET A 31 -3.87 -7.62 9.35
C MET A 31 -5.10 -7.70 10.26
N ASP A 32 -6.01 -6.74 10.11
CA ASP A 32 -7.31 -6.68 10.78
C ASP A 32 -8.36 -6.04 9.86
N ASP A 33 -9.50 -5.60 10.41
CA ASP A 33 -10.57 -4.94 9.63
C ASP A 33 -10.23 -3.52 9.18
N GLY A 34 -9.23 -2.87 9.81
CA GLY A 34 -8.85 -1.48 9.60
C GLY A 34 -7.46 -1.28 9.01
N SER A 35 -6.70 -2.36 8.78
CA SER A 35 -5.31 -2.29 8.32
C SER A 35 -4.89 -3.42 7.37
N ALA A 36 -3.87 -3.11 6.57
CA ALA A 36 -3.21 -4.02 5.64
C ALA A 36 -1.68 -3.80 5.72
N ALA A 37 -0.91 -4.86 5.56
CA ALA A 37 0.52 -4.76 5.29
C ALA A 37 0.77 -5.09 3.83
N LEU A 38 1.63 -4.31 3.17
CA LEU A 38 2.05 -4.53 1.79
C LEU A 38 3.56 -4.75 1.79
N ILE A 39 4.02 -5.83 1.16
CA ILE A 39 5.43 -6.06 0.88
C ILE A 39 5.64 -5.80 -0.61
N VAL A 40 6.54 -4.88 -0.93
CA VAL A 40 6.86 -4.50 -2.31
C VAL A 40 8.37 -4.43 -2.49
N ASP A 41 8.87 -4.94 -3.61
CA ASP A 41 10.24 -4.68 -4.04
C ASP A 41 10.31 -3.32 -4.74
N LEU A 42 11.26 -2.49 -4.32
CA LEU A 42 11.65 -1.27 -5.02
C LEU A 42 13.17 -1.24 -5.15
N ASP A 43 13.65 -1.45 -6.37
CA ASP A 43 15.08 -1.47 -6.73
C ASP A 43 15.92 -2.48 -5.94
N GLY A 44 15.38 -3.68 -5.71
CA GLY A 44 16.07 -4.76 -4.99
C GLY A 44 16.03 -4.61 -3.47
N VAL A 45 15.15 -3.75 -2.95
CA VAL A 45 14.89 -3.57 -1.52
C VAL A 45 13.44 -3.87 -1.24
N ASP A 46 13.20 -4.77 -0.28
CA ASP A 46 11.85 -5.08 0.20
C ASP A 46 11.38 -4.00 1.18
N TYR A 47 10.30 -3.32 0.82
CA TYR A 47 9.60 -2.38 1.69
C TYR A 47 8.38 -3.02 2.31
N CYS A 48 8.24 -2.88 3.62
CA CYS A 48 7.01 -3.19 4.34
C CYS A 48 6.23 -1.88 4.60
N LEU A 49 5.07 -1.75 3.96
CA LEU A 49 4.20 -0.58 4.07
C LEU A 49 2.95 -0.95 4.88
N LEU A 50 2.67 -0.16 5.92
CA LEU A 50 1.43 -0.29 6.69
C LEU A 50 0.37 0.66 6.13
N MET A 51 -0.72 0.09 5.64
CA MET A 51 -1.93 0.81 5.24
C MET A 51 -2.96 0.75 6.37
N VAL A 52 -3.45 1.92 6.77
CA VAL A 52 -4.52 2.04 7.77
C VAL A 52 -5.62 2.93 7.25
N ARG A 53 -6.87 2.62 7.62
CA ARG A 53 -7.98 3.53 7.38
C ARG A 53 -7.84 4.74 8.28
N VAL A 54 -7.68 5.92 7.68
CA VAL A 54 -7.75 7.19 8.40
C VAL A 54 -9.18 7.74 8.38
N PRO A 55 -9.76 8.13 9.53
CA PRO A 55 -11.15 8.60 9.60
C PRO A 55 -11.36 9.94 8.90
N ARG A 56 -10.30 10.73 8.73
CA ARG A 56 -10.30 12.01 8.03
C ARG A 56 -9.00 12.13 7.24
N GLN A 57 -9.11 12.51 5.96
CA GLN A 57 -7.93 12.82 5.16
C GLN A 57 -7.16 13.96 5.83
N ARG A 58 -5.83 13.82 5.96
CA ARG A 58 -4.99 14.88 6.49
C ARG A 58 -5.17 16.14 5.61
N PRO A 59 -5.28 17.34 6.19
CA PRO A 59 -5.34 18.56 5.39
C PRO A 59 -4.12 18.59 4.49
N ARG A 60 -4.34 18.77 3.18
CA ARG A 60 -3.23 19.04 2.27
C ARG A 60 -2.60 20.35 2.73
N PRO A 61 -1.27 20.44 2.91
CA PRO A 61 -0.64 21.73 3.10
C PRO A 61 -1.09 22.65 1.96
N ALA A 62 -1.49 23.88 2.26
CA ALA A 62 -1.58 24.89 1.21
C ALA A 62 -0.19 24.94 0.57
N SER A 63 -0.10 24.75 -0.75
CA SER A 63 1.16 24.74 -1.47
C SER A 63 2.02 25.92 -1.04
N ASN A 64 3.23 25.65 -0.53
CA ASN A 64 4.26 26.69 -0.36
C ASN A 64 4.75 27.14 -1.73
#